data_AF-A0A3A8JD47-F1
#
_entry.id   AF-A0A3A8JD47-F1
#
_cell.length_a   1.000
_cell.length_b   1.000
_cell.length_c   1.000
_cell.angle_alpha   90.00
_cell.angle_beta   90.00
_cell.angle_gamma   90.00
#
_symmetry.space_group_name_H-M   'P 1'
#
loop_
_entity.id
_entity.type
_entity.pdbx_description
1 polymer ?
#
loop_
_entity_poly.entity_id
_entity_poly.type
_entity_poly.pdbx_seq_one_letter_code
_entity_poly.pdbx_strand_id
1 'polypeptide(L)'
;MDAIESVAQVHALIAEREIAASMRACALARASLEGARGNALLALQEAIADSLDAMLTELGEHGLQNQALWEEAVPGNVGNLDVAGMTRDCAAAWQEVKRLRAAGCESQALISPHVGGWMDPIGSRDWQNKLRLAVAHRDAKWIDRVTRSLRDDEAPE
;
A
#
# COMPACT_ATOMS: atom_id res chain seq x y z
N MET A 1 -17.70 -8.99 9.98
CA MET A 1 -16.70 -8.20 10.72
C MET A 1 -17.06 -6.75 10.55
N ASP A 2 -17.11 -5.99 11.63
CA ASP A 2 -17.39 -4.54 11.55
C ASP A 2 -16.18 -3.80 10.94
N ALA A 3 -16.42 -2.69 10.24
CA ALA A 3 -15.38 -1.95 9.54
C ALA A 3 -14.30 -1.41 10.49
N ILE A 4 -14.67 -1.06 11.73
CA ILE A 4 -13.71 -0.61 12.76
C ILE A 4 -12.84 -1.78 13.23
N GLU A 5 -13.44 -2.96 13.42
CA GLU A 5 -12.71 -4.17 13.80
C GLU A 5 -11.71 -4.58 12.69
N SER A 6 -12.14 -4.50 11.43
CA SER A 6 -11.26 -4.71 10.28
C SER A 6 -10.10 -3.72 10.27
N VAL A 7 -10.35 -2.42 10.50
CA VAL A 7 -9.28 -1.41 10.55
C VAL A 7 -8.26 -1.74 11.63
N ALA A 8 -8.70 -2.17 12.81
CA ALA A 8 -7.81 -2.52 13.91
C ALA A 8 -6.92 -3.73 13.56
N GLN A 9 -7.50 -4.79 12.99
CA GLN A 9 -6.75 -5.99 12.58
C GLN A 9 -5.74 -5.68 11.46
N VAL A 10 -6.16 -4.90 10.47
CA VAL A 10 -5.31 -4.49 9.34
C VAL A 10 -4.11 -3.67 9.84
N HIS A 11 -4.33 -2.69 10.72
CA HIS A 11 -3.24 -1.84 11.19
C HIS A 11 -2.36 -2.52 12.24
N ALA A 12 -2.88 -3.53 12.96
CA ALA A 12 -2.05 -4.40 13.77
C ALA A 12 -1.07 -5.21 12.91
N LEU A 13 -1.51 -5.73 11.75
CA LEU A 13 -0.62 -6.40 10.79
C LEU A 13 0.42 -5.44 10.21
N ILE A 14 0.03 -4.23 9.82
CA ILE A 14 0.99 -3.21 9.35
C ILE A 14 2.03 -2.88 10.44
N ALA A 15 1.62 -2.89 11.70
CA ALA A 15 2.52 -2.63 12.83
C ALA A 15 3.63 -3.69 13.01
N GLU A 16 3.46 -4.90 12.46
CA GLU A 16 4.50 -5.93 12.46
C GLU A 16 5.71 -5.53 11.59
N ARG A 17 5.50 -4.65 10.60
CA ARG A 17 6.56 -4.15 9.68
C ARG A 17 7.29 -5.27 8.93
N GLU A 18 6.62 -6.40 8.77
CA GLU A 18 7.08 -7.53 7.97
C GLU A 18 6.31 -7.56 6.64
N ILE A 19 6.99 -7.93 5.57
CA ILE A 19 6.39 -7.95 4.24
C ILE A 19 5.22 -8.92 4.18
N ALA A 20 5.36 -10.12 4.75
CA ALA A 20 4.26 -11.08 4.84
C ALA A 20 3.06 -10.53 5.63
N ALA A 21 3.29 -9.66 6.62
CA ALA A 21 2.23 -8.98 7.35
C ALA A 21 1.56 -7.89 6.50
N SER A 22 2.31 -7.09 5.74
CA SER A 22 1.76 -6.15 4.76
C SER A 22 0.93 -6.85 3.67
N MET A 23 1.34 -8.03 3.21
CA MET A 23 0.60 -8.84 2.26
C MET A 23 -0.78 -9.25 2.83
N ARG A 24 -0.79 -9.78 4.05
CA ARG A 24 -2.03 -10.14 4.77
C ARG A 24 -2.90 -8.92 5.06
N ALA A 25 -2.29 -7.80 5.45
CA ALA A 25 -2.98 -6.54 5.70
C ALA A 25 -3.71 -6.03 4.45
N CYS A 26 -3.04 -6.06 3.29
CA CYS A 26 -3.64 -5.66 2.01
C CYS A 26 -4.84 -6.55 1.65
N ALA A 27 -4.70 -7.87 1.75
CA ALA A 27 -5.78 -8.81 1.46
C ALA A 27 -6.99 -8.60 2.39
N LEU A 28 -6.74 -8.48 3.69
CA LEU A 28 -7.79 -8.22 4.68
C LEU A 28 -8.47 -6.87 4.48
N ALA A 29 -7.70 -5.82 4.14
CA ALA A 29 -8.23 -4.49 3.89
C ALA A 29 -9.17 -4.49 2.67
N ARG A 30 -8.76 -5.14 1.56
CA ARG A 30 -9.59 -5.29 0.35
C ARG A 30 -10.89 -6.03 0.63
N ALA A 31 -10.81 -7.15 1.36
CA ALA A 31 -12.00 -7.92 1.75
C ALA A 31 -12.94 -7.12 2.67
N SER A 32 -12.41 -6.11 3.37
CA SER A 32 -13.17 -5.27 4.31
C SER A 32 -13.68 -3.96 3.69
N LEU A 33 -13.42 -3.70 2.40
CA LEU A 33 -13.90 -2.47 1.74
C LEU A 33 -15.42 -2.45 1.59
N GLU A 34 -16.04 -3.62 1.40
CA GLU A 34 -17.48 -3.72 1.22
C GLU A 34 -18.21 -3.26 2.49
N GLY A 35 -19.04 -2.22 2.37
CA GLY A 35 -19.79 -1.64 3.49
C GLY A 35 -19.01 -0.62 4.33
N ALA A 36 -17.69 -0.50 4.17
CA ALA A 36 -16.91 0.53 4.86
C ALA A 36 -17.25 1.94 4.32
N ARG A 37 -17.32 2.93 5.21
CA ARG A 37 -17.61 4.33 4.87
C ARG A 37 -16.80 5.29 5.74
N GLY A 38 -16.69 6.54 5.28
CA GLY A 38 -16.07 7.63 6.03
C GLY A 38 -14.64 7.30 6.49
N ASN A 39 -14.38 7.52 7.78
CA ASN A 39 -13.06 7.34 8.40
C ASN A 39 -12.54 5.89 8.32
N ALA A 40 -13.42 4.89 8.42
CA ALA A 40 -13.02 3.49 8.33
C ALA A 40 -12.62 3.12 6.89
N LEU A 41 -13.40 3.57 5.90
CA LEU A 41 -13.04 3.40 4.49
C LEU A 41 -11.70 4.07 4.18
N LEU A 42 -11.48 5.29 4.70
CA LEU A 42 -10.21 5.98 4.56
C LEU A 42 -9.07 5.13 5.11
N ALA A 43 -9.15 4.69 6.37
CA ALA A 43 -8.10 3.88 6.99
C ALA A 43 -7.81 2.58 6.21
N LEU A 44 -8.83 1.89 5.69
CA LEU A 44 -8.62 0.69 4.86
C LEU A 44 -7.93 1.00 3.53
N GLN A 45 -8.28 2.11 2.87
CA GLN A 45 -7.61 2.54 1.64
C GLN A 45 -6.16 2.95 1.88
N GLU A 46 -5.86 3.57 3.04
CA GLU A 46 -4.49 3.86 3.43
C GLU A 46 -3.68 2.58 3.65
N ALA A 47 -4.26 1.58 4.32
CA ALA A 47 -3.62 0.30 4.51
C ALA A 47 -3.30 -0.42 3.19
N ILE A 48 -4.21 -0.35 2.20
CA ILE A 48 -3.99 -0.92 0.87
C ILE A 48 -2.83 -0.20 0.17
N ALA A 49 -2.85 1.14 0.16
CA ALA A 49 -1.80 1.93 -0.48
C ALA A 49 -0.42 1.70 0.18
N ASP A 50 -0.35 1.72 1.52
CA ASP A 50 0.90 1.47 2.26
C ASP A 50 1.47 0.09 1.97
N SER A 51 0.61 -0.93 2.07
CA SER A 51 1.03 -2.31 1.88
C SER A 51 1.49 -2.56 0.45
N LEU A 52 0.77 -2.04 -0.55
CA LEU A 52 1.17 -2.17 -1.95
C LEU A 52 2.47 -1.42 -2.26
N ASP A 53 2.67 -0.22 -1.70
CA ASP A 53 3.91 0.54 -1.87
C ASP A 53 5.11 -0.16 -1.24
N ALA A 54 4.95 -0.71 -0.03
CA ALA A 54 5.98 -1.50 0.63
C ALA A 54 6.40 -2.71 -0.22
N MET A 55 5.42 -3.43 -0.76
CA MET A 55 5.69 -4.60 -1.60
C MET A 55 6.30 -4.24 -2.96
N LEU A 56 5.83 -3.18 -3.62
CA LEU A 56 6.41 -2.71 -4.88
C LEU A 56 7.85 -2.22 -4.69
N THR A 57 8.14 -1.56 -3.56
CA THR A 57 9.49 -1.15 -3.19
C THR A 57 10.37 -2.37 -3.00
N GLU A 58 9.93 -3.34 -2.20
CA GLU A 58 10.69 -4.57 -1.98
C GLU A 58 10.92 -5.36 -3.27
N LEU A 59 9.89 -5.56 -4.10
CA LEU A 59 10.03 -6.27 -5.38
C LEU A 59 10.98 -5.54 -6.34
N GLY A 60 11.01 -4.20 -6.30
CA GLY A 60 11.96 -3.40 -7.05
C GLY A 60 13.41 -3.55 -6.55
N GLU A 61 13.61 -3.83 -5.25
CA GLU A 61 14.93 -4.00 -4.63
C GLU A 61 15.45 -5.45 -4.69
N HIS A 62 14.56 -6.43 -4.52
CA HIS A 62 14.89 -7.85 -4.31
C HIS A 62 14.31 -8.80 -5.37
N GLY A 63 13.47 -8.32 -6.29
CA GLY A 63 12.99 -9.10 -7.45
C GLY A 63 12.05 -10.27 -7.10
N LEU A 64 11.93 -11.24 -8.03
CA LEU A 64 11.02 -12.40 -7.97
C LEU A 64 11.23 -13.34 -6.77
N GLN A 65 12.32 -13.21 -6.01
CA GLN A 65 12.59 -14.02 -4.82
C GLN A 65 11.50 -13.87 -3.75
N ASN A 66 10.77 -12.75 -3.75
CA ASN A 66 9.68 -12.49 -2.82
C ASN A 66 8.29 -12.96 -3.32
N GLN A 67 8.19 -13.55 -4.51
CA GLN A 67 6.94 -14.15 -4.99
C GLN A 67 6.52 -15.36 -4.14
N ALA A 68 7.47 -16.20 -3.71
CA ALA A 68 7.17 -17.34 -2.85
C ALA A 68 6.56 -16.91 -1.51
N LEU A 69 7.06 -15.80 -0.93
CA LEU A 69 6.49 -15.21 0.28
C LEU A 69 5.04 -14.76 0.09
N TRP A 70 4.69 -14.28 -1.12
CA TRP A 70 3.32 -13.88 -1.46
C TRP A 70 2.35 -15.07 -1.53
N GLU A 71 2.78 -16.15 -2.20
CA GLU A 71 2.00 -17.39 -2.32
C GLU A 71 1.80 -18.07 -0.95
N GLU A 72 2.79 -17.99 -0.06
CA GLU A 72 2.71 -18.52 1.31
C GLU A 72 1.88 -17.64 2.25
N ALA A 73 2.03 -16.31 2.18
CA ALA A 73 1.39 -15.39 3.12
C ALA A 73 -0.11 -15.20 2.86
N VAL A 74 -0.57 -15.38 1.60
CA VAL A 74 -1.98 -15.18 1.21
C VAL A 74 -2.53 -16.44 0.55
N PRO A 75 -3.30 -17.27 1.29
CA PRO A 75 -3.86 -18.51 0.77
C PRO A 75 -4.77 -18.27 -0.44
N GLY A 76 -4.52 -18.98 -1.55
CA GLY A 76 -5.31 -18.88 -2.78
C GLY A 76 -4.72 -17.95 -3.85
N ASN A 77 -3.61 -17.27 -3.57
CA ASN A 77 -2.94 -16.36 -4.50
C ASN A 77 -1.87 -17.08 -5.36
N VAL A 78 -2.28 -18.19 -6.00
CA VAL A 78 -1.38 -19.04 -6.81
C VAL A 78 -1.33 -18.47 -8.23
N GLY A 79 -0.21 -17.86 -8.62
CA GLY A 79 -0.04 -17.32 -9.98
C GLY A 79 1.11 -16.32 -10.09
N ASN A 80 1.47 -15.96 -11.33
CA ASN A 80 2.47 -14.92 -11.58
C ASN A 80 2.05 -13.60 -10.93
N LEU A 81 3.00 -12.95 -10.27
CA LEU A 81 2.76 -11.70 -9.57
C LEU A 81 2.50 -10.56 -10.57
N ASP A 82 1.28 -10.03 -10.62
CA ASP A 82 0.88 -8.92 -11.49
C ASP A 82 1.36 -7.57 -10.91
N VAL A 83 2.65 -7.27 -11.09
CA VAL A 83 3.28 -6.00 -10.65
C VAL A 83 2.55 -4.78 -11.24
N ALA A 84 2.12 -4.87 -12.50
CA ALA A 84 1.39 -3.80 -13.17
C ALA A 84 0.01 -3.58 -12.52
N GLY A 85 -0.70 -4.65 -12.18
CA GLY A 85 -1.95 -4.63 -11.42
C GLY A 85 -1.78 -4.05 -10.03
N MET A 86 -0.76 -4.49 -9.29
CA MET A 86 -0.43 -3.93 -7.97
C MET A 86 -0.16 -2.42 -8.04
N THR A 87 0.56 -1.97 -9.07
CA THR A 87 0.83 -0.54 -9.30
C THR A 87 -0.45 0.24 -9.58
N ARG A 88 -1.33 -0.28 -10.45
CA ARG A 88 -2.64 0.32 -10.74
C ARG A 88 -3.51 0.40 -9.49
N ASP A 89 -3.58 -0.67 -8.72
CA ASP A 89 -4.39 -0.74 -7.50
C ASP A 89 -3.86 0.20 -6.41
N CYS A 90 -2.54 0.31 -6.27
CA CYS A 90 -1.91 1.27 -5.37
C CYS A 90 -2.29 2.70 -5.76
N ALA A 91 -2.20 3.03 -7.05
CA ALA A 91 -2.63 4.32 -7.56
C ALA A 91 -4.14 4.58 -7.38
N ALA A 92 -4.99 3.55 -7.51
CA ALA A 92 -6.43 3.68 -7.29
C ALA A 92 -6.75 3.95 -5.81
N ALA A 93 -6.18 3.16 -4.89
CA ALA A 93 -6.31 3.37 -3.45
C ALA A 93 -5.81 4.76 -3.04
N TRP A 94 -4.69 5.20 -3.63
CA TRP A 94 -4.15 6.54 -3.46
C TRP A 94 -5.14 7.65 -3.83
N GLN A 95 -5.79 7.55 -5.00
CA GLN A 95 -6.77 8.55 -5.43
C GLN A 95 -7.99 8.56 -4.52
N GLU A 96 -8.39 7.40 -4.02
CA GLU A 96 -9.52 7.29 -3.09
C GLU A 96 -9.20 7.91 -1.72
N VAL A 97 -7.99 7.70 -1.19
CA VAL A 97 -7.49 8.39 0.01
C VAL A 97 -7.58 9.91 -0.17
N LYS A 98 -7.11 10.44 -1.30
CA LYS A 98 -7.21 11.88 -1.61
C LYS A 98 -8.65 12.37 -1.63
N ARG A 99 -9.55 11.63 -2.30
CA ARG A 99 -10.97 11.97 -2.39
C ARG A 99 -11.64 12.02 -1.01
N LEU A 100 -11.39 11.01 -0.18
CA LEU A 100 -11.97 10.91 1.16
C LEU A 100 -11.45 12.00 2.11
N ARG A 101 -10.16 12.34 2.03
CA ARG A 101 -9.60 13.46 2.77
C ARG A 101 -10.17 14.81 2.33
N ALA A 102 -10.34 15.01 1.02
CA ALA A 102 -11.00 16.22 0.50
C ALA A 102 -12.47 16.33 0.97
N ALA A 103 -13.12 15.20 1.25
CA ALA A 103 -14.45 15.15 1.87
C ALA A 103 -14.45 15.32 3.40
N GLY A 104 -13.29 15.57 4.03
CA GLY A 104 -13.16 15.80 5.48
C GLY A 104 -13.06 14.55 6.34
N CYS A 105 -12.78 13.38 5.74
CA CYS A 105 -12.55 12.15 6.52
C CYS A 105 -11.17 12.17 7.20
N GLU A 106 -11.10 11.58 8.39
CA GLU A 106 -9.88 11.46 9.20
C GLU A 106 -9.72 10.05 9.77
N SER A 107 -8.56 9.44 9.54
CA SER A 107 -8.26 8.07 9.97
C SER A 107 -7.41 8.00 11.24
N GLN A 108 -6.79 9.10 11.67
CA GLN A 108 -5.75 9.09 12.71
C GLN A 108 -6.20 8.45 14.03
N ALA A 109 -7.42 8.77 14.47
CA ALA A 109 -7.98 8.20 15.70
C ALA A 109 -8.15 6.67 15.63
N LEU A 110 -8.35 6.11 14.43
CA LEU A 110 -8.53 4.68 14.22
C LEU A 110 -7.19 3.95 14.09
N ILE A 111 -6.20 4.57 13.46
CA ILE A 111 -4.92 3.91 13.12
C ILE A 111 -3.84 4.09 14.18
N SER A 112 -3.82 5.25 14.87
CA SER A 112 -2.78 5.60 15.83
C SER A 112 -2.59 4.62 17.00
N PRO A 113 -3.61 3.89 17.51
CA PRO A 113 -3.39 2.88 18.54
C PRO A 113 -2.48 1.72 18.09
N HIS A 114 -2.35 1.50 16.77
CA HIS A 114 -1.65 0.35 16.20
C HIS A 114 -0.30 0.73 15.60
N VAL A 115 -0.29 1.75 14.75
CA VAL A 115 0.91 2.18 14.00
C VAL A 115 1.59 3.41 14.62
N GLY A 116 1.10 3.88 15.78
CA GLY A 116 1.67 5.04 16.48
C GLY A 116 1.77 6.28 15.58
N GLY A 117 2.84 7.05 15.76
CA GLY A 117 3.18 8.21 14.93
C GLY A 117 4.26 7.95 13.89
N TRP A 118 4.61 6.70 13.60
CA TRP A 118 5.66 6.40 12.61
C TRP A 118 5.10 6.24 11.19
N MET A 119 3.87 5.75 11.06
CA MET A 119 3.09 5.80 9.82
C MET A 119 2.32 7.11 9.79
N ASP A 120 2.82 8.09 9.03
CA ASP A 120 2.06 9.32 8.80
C ASP A 120 0.86 8.98 7.92
N PRO A 121 -0.32 9.58 8.17
CA PRO A 121 -1.50 9.29 7.37
C PRO A 121 -1.23 9.59 5.91
N ILE A 122 -1.61 8.68 5.04
CA ILE A 122 -1.30 8.76 3.63
C ILE A 122 -1.97 10.00 3.04
N GLY A 123 -1.17 10.81 2.33
CA GLY A 123 -1.62 12.07 1.76
C GLY A 123 -1.68 13.24 2.75
N SER A 124 -1.37 13.04 4.03
CA SER A 124 -1.11 14.13 4.98
C SER A 124 0.13 14.95 4.57
N ARG A 125 0.27 16.15 5.14
CA ARG A 125 1.43 17.02 4.86
C ARG A 125 2.75 16.33 5.22
N ASP A 126 2.81 15.64 6.34
CA ASP A 126 4.03 14.98 6.83
C ASP A 126 4.39 13.78 5.95
N TRP A 127 3.39 12.98 5.58
CA TRP A 127 3.55 11.91 4.59
C TRP A 127 4.08 12.45 3.25
N GLN A 128 3.51 13.55 2.74
CA GLN A 128 3.95 14.15 1.47
C GLN A 128 5.39 14.68 1.56
N ASN A 129 5.77 15.23 2.73
CA ASN A 129 7.13 15.68 2.96
C ASN A 129 8.12 14.51 3.01
N LYS A 130 7.78 13.41 3.70
CA LYS A 130 8.57 12.17 3.70
C LYS A 130 8.73 11.62 2.29
N LEU A 131 7.66 11.59 1.48
CA LEU A 131 7.72 11.13 0.09
C LEU A 131 8.65 12.02 -0.76
N ARG A 132 8.53 13.35 -0.65
CA ARG A 132 9.41 14.29 -1.38
C ARG A 132 10.89 14.09 -1.01
N LEU A 133 11.18 13.88 0.28
CA LEU A 133 12.53 13.59 0.75
C LEU A 133 13.01 12.24 0.22
N ALA A 134 12.18 11.19 0.28
CA ALA A 134 12.51 9.89 -0.27
C ALA A 134 12.82 9.96 -1.78
N VAL A 135 12.01 10.68 -2.56
CA VAL A 135 12.27 10.91 -4.00
C VAL A 135 13.57 11.70 -4.22
N ALA A 136 13.81 12.74 -3.43
CA ALA A 136 15.03 13.55 -3.54
C ALA A 136 16.31 12.76 -3.18
N HIS A 137 16.19 11.71 -2.37
CA HIS A 137 17.30 10.86 -1.94
C HIS A 137 17.34 9.50 -2.65
N ARG A 138 16.34 9.12 -3.45
CA ARG A 138 16.36 7.90 -4.27
C ARG A 138 17.40 8.08 -5.38
N ASP A 139 18.29 7.09 -5.50
CA ASP A 139 19.38 7.08 -6.48
C ASP A 139 18.83 7.36 -7.89
N ALA A 140 19.38 8.36 -8.59
CA ALA A 140 18.97 8.72 -9.95
C ALA A 140 18.98 7.50 -10.89
N LYS A 141 19.84 6.52 -10.62
CA LYS A 141 19.91 5.24 -11.35
C LYS A 141 18.68 4.35 -11.19
N TRP A 142 17.91 4.49 -10.11
CA TRP A 142 16.67 3.76 -9.90
C TRP A 142 15.54 4.36 -10.74
N ILE A 143 15.37 5.69 -10.71
CA ILE A 143 14.40 6.39 -11.55
C ILE A 143 14.68 6.10 -13.03
N ASP A 144 15.95 6.14 -13.44
CA ASP A 144 16.35 5.80 -14.81
C ASP A 144 16.00 4.36 -15.20
N ARG A 145 16.10 3.40 -14.28
CA ARG A 145 15.77 1.98 -14.54
C ARG A 145 14.27 1.78 -14.72
N VAL A 146 13.47 2.34 -13.81
CA VAL A 146 12.00 2.26 -13.86
C VAL A 146 11.47 2.97 -15.11
N THR A 147 11.99 4.16 -15.42
CA THR A 147 11.60 4.92 -16.62
C THR A 147 11.92 4.16 -17.91
N ARG A 148 13.00 3.38 -17.93
CA ARG A 148 13.36 2.53 -19.07
C ARG A 148 12.43 1.33 -19.19
N SER A 149 12.16 0.62 -18.10
CA SER A 149 11.24 -0.52 -18.07
C SER A 149 9.83 -0.15 -18.54
N LEU A 150 9.31 1.01 -18.13
CA LEU A 150 8.00 1.49 -18.55
C LEU A 150 7.94 1.92 -20.02
N ARG A 151 9.08 2.29 -20.63
CA ARG A 151 9.19 2.60 -22.06
C ARG A 151 9.36 1.33 -22.90
N ASP A 152 10.07 0.35 -22.38
CA ASP A 152 10.34 -0.90 -23.09
C ASP A 152 9.07 -1.79 -23.15
N ASP A 153 8.13 -1.62 -22.20
CA ASP A 153 6.78 -2.24 -22.24
C ASP A 153 5.81 -1.56 -23.24
N GLU A 154 6.18 -0.42 -23.88
CA GLU A 154 5.37 0.27 -24.90
C GLU A 154 5.73 -0.11 -26.35
N ALA A 155 6.67 -1.03 -26.58
CA ALA A 155 6.99 -1.52 -27.93
C ALA A 155 6.18 -2.81 -28.23
N PRO A 156 5.15 -2.75 -29.08
CA PRO A 156 4.45 -3.95 -29.51
C PRO A 156 5.25 -4.66 -30.61
N GLU A 157 5.38 -5.99 -30.49
CA GLU A 157 5.43 -6.86 -31.67
C GLU A 157 4.06 -6.86 -32.38
#